data_AF-A0A0L7LP48-F1
#
_entry.id   AF-A0A0L7LP48-F1
#
_cell.length_a   1.000
_cell.length_b   1.000
_cell.length_c   1.000
_cell.angle_alpha   90.00
_cell.angle_beta   90.00
_cell.angle_gamma   90.00
#
_symmetry.space_group_name_H-M   'P 1'
#
loop_
_entity.id
_entity.type
_entity.pdbx_description
1 polymer ?
#
loop_
_entity_poly.entity_id
_entity_poly.type
_entity_poly.pdbx_seq_one_letter_code
_entity_poly.pdbx_strand_id
1 'polypeptide(L)'
;MYGSFTTPGGNRLRRAPGAPDLHDASGDSYFRHVRQASNANLPDPQSINSTGRIDACESKTDIMTPYWALNSARKLRAIVNTMHFEQAIHQEVCSKKSTNRCTRDCGCEQKYKWHRLLAYDPSDDCAGIFMDWFLFPSCCVCRCNP
;
A
#
# COMPACT_ATOMS: atom_id res chain seq x y z
N MET A 1 16.83 -49.93 14.42
CA MET A 1 16.85 -50.93 13.34
C MET A 1 15.49 -50.96 12.69
N TYR A 2 15.49 -51.13 11.37
CA TYR A 2 14.40 -50.90 10.41
C TYR A 2 13.20 -51.86 10.53
N GLY A 3 12.03 -51.39 10.09
CA GLY A 3 10.90 -52.20 9.62
C GLY A 3 9.84 -51.28 9.01
N SER A 4 9.81 -51.03 7.69
CA SER A 4 9.32 -51.85 6.56
C SER A 4 7.80 -51.76 6.35
N PHE A 5 7.43 -51.26 5.16
CA PHE A 5 6.09 -51.00 4.60
C PHE A 5 5.27 -52.27 4.30
N THR A 6 3.93 -52.16 4.36
CA THR A 6 2.97 -52.41 3.24
C THR A 6 1.54 -52.15 3.71
N THR A 7 0.76 -51.35 2.99
CA THR A 7 -0.72 -51.28 3.12
C THR A 7 -1.38 -51.93 1.89
N PRO A 8 -2.18 -52.99 2.06
CA PRO A 8 -2.99 -53.55 0.99
C PRO A 8 -4.45 -53.09 1.06
N GLY A 9 -4.95 -52.53 -0.06
CA GLY A 9 -6.37 -52.39 -0.38
C GLY A 9 -7.09 -51.24 0.34
N GLY A 10 -7.78 -50.31 -0.32
CA GLY A 10 -8.47 -50.41 -1.60
C GLY A 10 -9.98 -50.16 -1.44
N ASN A 11 -10.40 -49.14 -0.67
CA ASN A 11 -11.81 -48.73 -0.64
C ASN A 11 -12.06 -47.59 -1.62
N ARG A 12 -12.62 -47.95 -2.78
CA ARG A 12 -13.19 -47.01 -3.75
C ARG A 12 -14.48 -46.41 -3.17
N LEU A 13 -14.41 -45.17 -2.68
CA LEU A 13 -15.61 -44.33 -2.64
C LEU A 13 -16.00 -44.03 -4.09
N ARG A 14 -17.20 -44.46 -4.49
CA ARG A 14 -17.73 -44.23 -5.85
C ARG A 14 -17.89 -42.72 -6.05
N ARG A 15 -17.03 -42.15 -6.90
CA ARG A 15 -17.09 -40.75 -7.35
C ARG A 15 -18.30 -40.59 -8.28
N ALA A 16 -19.02 -39.46 -8.14
CA ALA A 16 -20.15 -39.13 -9.00
C ALA A 16 -19.72 -39.02 -10.48
N PRO A 17 -20.52 -39.50 -11.45
CA PRO A 17 -20.21 -39.34 -12.87
C PRO A 17 -20.28 -37.85 -13.24
N GLY A 18 -19.19 -37.29 -13.78
CA GLY A 18 -19.17 -35.92 -14.31
C GLY A 18 -18.20 -34.94 -13.64
N ALA A 19 -17.41 -35.34 -12.64
CA ALA A 19 -16.30 -34.52 -12.18
C ALA A 19 -15.05 -34.78 -13.06
N PRO A 20 -14.51 -33.78 -13.78
CA PRO A 20 -13.27 -33.98 -14.53
C PRO A 20 -12.14 -34.32 -13.57
N ASP A 21 -11.43 -35.40 -13.87
CA ASP A 21 -10.23 -35.81 -13.15
C ASP A 21 -9.11 -34.79 -13.43
N LEU A 22 -8.85 -33.91 -12.46
CA LEU A 22 -7.73 -32.96 -12.52
C LEU A 22 -6.41 -33.66 -12.18
N HIS A 23 -6.03 -34.64 -13.00
CA HIS A 23 -4.65 -35.10 -13.10
C HIS A 23 -4.13 -34.64 -14.46
N ASP A 24 -3.80 -33.35 -14.54
CA ASP A 24 -3.03 -32.83 -15.67
C ASP A 24 -1.58 -33.28 -15.51
N ALA A 25 -1.11 -34.05 -16.49
CA ALA A 25 0.23 -34.59 -16.61
C ALA A 25 1.21 -33.58 -17.25
N SER A 26 0.85 -32.30 -17.30
CA SER A 26 1.75 -31.20 -17.59
C SER A 26 2.08 -30.45 -16.30
N GLY A 27 3.35 -30.46 -15.90
CA GLY A 27 3.87 -29.85 -14.67
C GLY A 27 3.83 -28.31 -14.63
N ASP A 28 2.86 -27.68 -15.27
CA ASP A 28 2.68 -26.23 -15.33
C ASP A 28 1.54 -25.80 -14.39
N SER A 29 1.90 -25.72 -13.11
CA SER A 29 1.05 -25.08 -12.12
C SER A 29 0.96 -23.58 -12.42
N TYR A 30 -0.26 -23.04 -12.52
CA TYR A 30 -0.58 -21.61 -12.62
C TYR A 30 0.27 -20.73 -11.68
N PHE A 31 0.59 -21.25 -10.48
CA PHE A 31 1.43 -20.57 -9.48
C PHE A 31 2.91 -20.41 -9.87
N ARG A 32 3.43 -21.20 -10.83
CA ARG A 32 4.81 -21.08 -11.33
C ARG A 32 4.96 -19.88 -12.25
N HIS A 33 3.95 -19.56 -13.06
CA HIS A 33 3.95 -18.39 -13.93
C HIS A 33 3.87 -17.07 -13.15
N VAL A 34 3.11 -17.06 -12.04
CA VAL A 34 3.04 -15.88 -11.15
C VAL A 34 4.38 -15.60 -10.48
N ARG A 35 5.16 -16.63 -10.12
CA ARG A 35 6.53 -16.46 -9.60
C ARG A 35 7.55 -16.06 -10.66
N GLN A 36 7.29 -16.28 -11.95
CA GLN A 36 8.17 -15.81 -13.02
C GLN A 36 7.96 -14.32 -13.33
N ALA A 37 6.75 -13.78 -13.07
CA ALA A 37 6.46 -12.36 -13.22
C ALA A 37 7.13 -11.45 -12.16
N SER A 38 7.67 -12.01 -11.07
CA SER A 38 8.37 -11.24 -10.03
C SER A 38 9.79 -10.79 -10.43
N ASN A 39 10.25 -11.14 -11.63
CA ASN A 39 11.53 -10.68 -12.19
C ASN A 39 11.40 -9.43 -13.09
N ALA A 40 10.25 -8.75 -13.07
CA ALA A 40 10.15 -7.45 -13.71
C ALA A 40 11.02 -6.45 -12.93
N ASN A 41 12.08 -5.96 -13.58
CA ASN A 41 12.88 -4.86 -13.05
C ASN A 41 11.92 -3.68 -12.77
N LEU A 42 11.81 -3.29 -11.50
CA LEU A 42 11.09 -2.08 -11.14
C LEU A 42 11.77 -0.91 -11.88
N PRO A 43 11.01 -0.06 -12.58
CA PRO A 43 11.60 1.09 -13.25
C PRO A 43 12.31 1.97 -12.21
N ASP A 44 13.50 2.45 -12.57
CA ASP A 44 14.29 3.31 -11.69
C ASP A 44 13.44 4.54 -11.33
N PRO A 45 13.18 4.84 -10.04
CA PRO A 45 12.38 6.00 -9.63
C PRO A 45 12.87 7.33 -10.22
N GLN A 46 14.17 7.44 -10.53
CA GLN A 46 14.74 8.61 -11.22
C GLN A 46 14.34 8.69 -12.70
N SER A 47 14.17 7.53 -13.37
CA SER A 47 13.81 7.43 -14.79
C SER A 47 12.32 7.59 -15.09
N ILE A 48 11.45 7.33 -14.11
CA ILE A 48 9.99 7.38 -14.29
C ILE A 48 9.52 8.82 -14.59
N ASN A 49 10.24 9.82 -14.08
CA ASN A 49 9.88 11.24 -14.20
C ASN A 49 10.87 12.08 -15.03
N SER A 50 11.88 11.47 -15.66
CA SER A 50 12.95 12.19 -16.38
C SER A 50 12.51 12.70 -17.77
N THR A 51 11.43 13.48 -17.82
CA THR A 51 11.01 14.23 -19.03
C THR A 51 11.67 15.61 -19.10
N GLY A 52 12.49 15.98 -18.11
CA GLY A 52 13.02 17.34 -17.94
C GLY A 52 11.97 18.37 -17.54
N ARG A 53 10.72 17.93 -17.28
CA ARG A 53 9.62 18.79 -16.83
C ARG A 53 9.77 19.07 -15.34
N ILE A 54 9.36 20.28 -14.97
CA ILE A 54 9.40 20.77 -13.59
C ILE A 54 7.96 21.10 -13.19
N ASP A 55 7.59 20.75 -11.95
CA ASP A 55 6.28 21.07 -11.40
C ASP A 55 6.07 22.57 -11.27
N ALA A 56 4.87 23.04 -11.62
CA ALA A 56 4.51 24.45 -11.48
C ALA A 56 4.56 24.91 -10.01
N CYS A 57 4.20 24.01 -9.10
CA CYS A 57 4.27 24.23 -7.66
C CYS A 57 5.34 23.32 -7.08
N GLU A 58 6.41 23.93 -6.59
CA GLU A 58 7.50 23.21 -5.93
C GLU A 58 7.02 22.62 -4.60
N SER A 59 7.33 21.35 -4.39
CA SER A 59 6.99 20.61 -3.19
C SER A 59 8.21 19.87 -2.62
N LYS A 60 8.16 19.61 -1.32
CA LYS A 60 9.12 18.78 -0.61
C LYS A 60 8.48 17.43 -0.31
N THR A 61 9.07 16.37 -0.82
CA THR A 61 8.68 15.00 -0.53
C THR A 61 9.50 14.44 0.61
N ASP A 62 8.83 13.77 1.55
CA ASP A 62 9.43 13.11 2.69
C ASP A 62 8.69 11.81 3.01
N ILE A 63 9.38 10.85 3.62
CA ILE A 63 8.79 9.60 4.11
C ILE A 63 8.76 9.69 5.62
N MET A 64 7.56 9.77 6.20
CA MET A 64 7.38 9.91 7.65
C MET A 64 6.63 8.73 8.26
N THR A 65 6.98 8.40 9.50
CA THR A 65 6.31 7.39 10.33
C THR A 65 5.72 8.07 11.57
N PRO A 66 4.53 8.68 11.46
CA PRO A 66 3.92 9.42 12.57
C PRO A 66 3.59 8.51 13.75
N TYR A 67 3.84 8.99 14.97
CA TYR A 67 3.49 8.27 16.20
C TYR A 67 2.06 8.62 16.69
N TRP A 68 1.64 9.87 16.50
CA TRP A 68 0.28 10.35 16.82
C TRP A 68 -0.31 11.10 15.64
N ALA A 69 -1.61 10.96 15.40
CA ALA A 69 -2.33 11.76 14.43
C ALA A 69 -3.82 11.90 14.77
N LEU A 70 -4.47 12.88 14.15
CA LEU A 70 -5.92 13.05 14.21
C LEU A 70 -6.59 12.22 13.11
N ASN A 71 -7.57 11.41 13.49
CA ASN A 71 -8.36 10.64 12.55
C ASN A 71 -9.44 11.50 11.87
N SER A 72 -10.21 10.86 10.98
CA SER A 72 -11.36 11.46 10.29
C SER A 72 -12.44 12.02 11.23
N ALA A 73 -12.58 11.48 12.45
CA ALA A 73 -13.45 11.97 13.50
C ALA A 73 -12.82 13.05 14.39
N ARG A 74 -11.64 13.58 14.01
CA ARG A 74 -10.84 14.57 14.78
C ARG A 74 -10.44 14.09 16.18
N LYS A 75 -10.36 12.78 16.39
CA LYS A 75 -9.86 12.18 17.63
C LYS A 75 -8.37 11.87 17.49
N LEU A 76 -7.60 12.15 18.53
CA LEU A 76 -6.19 11.79 18.59
C LEU A 76 -6.07 10.27 18.78
N ARG A 77 -5.21 9.64 17.98
CA ARG A 77 -4.93 8.21 18.01
C ARG A 77 -3.43 7.96 17.95
N ALA A 78 -2.99 6.92 18.66
CA ALA A 78 -1.62 6.43 18.53
C ALA A 78 -1.56 5.53 17.30
N ILE A 79 -0.57 5.75 16.44
CA ILE A 79 -0.36 4.92 15.25
C ILE A 79 0.57 3.77 15.63
N VAL A 80 0.18 2.56 15.26
CA VAL A 80 0.96 1.36 15.55
C VAL A 80 2.14 1.29 14.60
N ASN A 81 3.34 1.62 15.09
CA ASN A 81 4.57 1.52 14.31
C ASN A 81 5.59 0.70 15.11
N THR A 82 5.65 -0.61 14.84
CA THR A 82 6.56 -1.54 15.53
C THR A 82 7.61 -2.05 14.57
N MET A 83 8.73 -2.59 15.06
CA MET A 83 9.78 -3.18 14.21
C MET A 83 9.23 -4.24 13.23
N HIS A 84 8.18 -4.97 13.62
CA HIS A 84 7.59 -6.02 12.79
C HIS A 84 6.46 -5.52 11.88
N PHE A 85 5.99 -4.29 12.10
CA PHE A 85 4.91 -3.70 11.34
C PHE A 85 5.14 -2.18 11.26
N GLU A 86 6.00 -1.80 10.32
CA GLU A 86 6.33 -0.42 10.05
C GLU A 86 5.30 0.21 9.09
N GLN A 87 4.75 1.35 9.47
CA GLN A 87 3.81 2.12 8.67
C GLN A 87 4.43 3.48 8.34
N ALA A 88 4.77 3.67 7.07
CA ALA A 88 5.33 4.91 6.56
C ALA A 88 4.38 5.58 5.56
N ILE A 89 4.43 6.91 5.52
CA ILE A 89 3.59 7.75 4.71
C ILE A 89 4.48 8.62 3.86
N HIS A 90 4.28 8.55 2.54
CA HIS A 90 4.86 9.50 1.62
C HIS A 90 4.08 10.80 1.75
N GLN A 91 4.74 11.80 2.32
CA GLN A 91 4.18 13.12 2.53
C GLN A 91 4.82 14.09 1.52
N GLU A 92 3.99 14.85 0.83
CA GLU A 92 4.45 15.89 -0.07
C GLU A 92 3.84 17.23 0.33
N VAL A 93 4.69 18.16 0.75
CA VAL A 93 4.30 19.47 1.29
C VAL A 93 4.72 20.59 0.34
N CYS A 94 3.82 21.54 0.07
CA CYS A 94 4.13 22.68 -0.80
C CYS A 94 5.17 23.58 -0.16
N SER A 95 6.23 23.86 -0.92
CA SER A 95 7.32 24.73 -0.46
C SER A 95 6.86 26.19 -0.39
N LYS A 96 6.06 26.62 -1.35
CA LYS A 96 5.58 28.01 -1.48
C LYS A 96 4.13 28.05 -1.95
N LYS A 97 3.42 29.11 -1.56
CA LYS A 97 2.03 29.38 -2.00
C LYS A 97 1.94 29.96 -3.41
N SER A 98 3.04 30.46 -3.96
CA SER A 98 3.13 30.95 -5.35
C SER A 98 4.56 30.78 -5.86
N THR A 99 4.69 30.58 -7.16
CA THR A 99 5.96 30.45 -7.87
C THR A 99 5.92 31.33 -9.13
N ASN A 100 7.06 31.51 -9.81
CA ASN A 100 7.07 32.20 -11.10
C ASN A 100 6.23 31.50 -12.19
N ARG A 101 5.91 30.22 -12.00
CA ARG A 101 5.09 29.41 -12.92
C ARG A 101 3.61 29.36 -12.52
N CYS A 102 3.30 29.60 -11.24
CA CYS A 102 1.95 29.64 -10.70
C CYS A 102 1.76 30.94 -9.87
N THR A 103 1.21 31.96 -10.52
CA THR A 103 1.11 33.33 -9.98
C THR A 103 -0.11 34.07 -10.54
N ARG A 104 -0.31 35.33 -10.13
CA ARG A 104 -1.43 36.23 -10.44
C ARG A 104 -2.76 35.76 -9.83
N ASP A 105 -3.70 35.39 -10.66
CA ASP A 105 -5.00 34.81 -10.33
C ASP A 105 -4.88 33.32 -9.93
N CYS A 106 -3.67 32.75 -9.99
CA CYS A 106 -3.37 31.39 -9.58
C CYS A 106 -2.48 31.32 -8.34
N GLY A 107 -2.69 30.28 -7.52
CA GLY A 107 -1.89 29.95 -6.35
C GLY A 107 -1.67 28.45 -6.19
N CYS A 108 -0.58 28.09 -5.51
CA CYS A 108 -0.27 26.71 -5.16
C CYS A 108 -1.07 26.29 -3.92
N GLU A 109 -1.95 25.31 -4.11
CA GLU A 109 -2.77 24.72 -3.06
C GLU A 109 -2.22 23.36 -2.61
N GLN A 110 -2.14 23.17 -1.28
CA GLN A 110 -1.84 21.88 -0.68
C GLN A 110 -3.05 20.95 -0.80
N LYS A 111 -2.83 19.79 -1.41
CA LYS A 111 -3.76 18.66 -1.38
C LYS A 111 -3.41 17.71 -0.28
N TYR A 112 -4.45 17.06 0.22
CA TYR A 112 -4.37 16.09 1.29
C TYR A 112 -5.01 14.80 0.83
N LYS A 113 -4.47 13.68 1.31
CA LYS A 113 -4.95 12.34 1.04
C LYS A 113 -5.23 11.61 2.34
N TRP A 114 -6.28 10.80 2.34
CA TRP A 114 -6.57 9.89 3.43
C TRP A 114 -5.67 8.66 3.34
N HIS A 115 -4.96 8.39 4.43
CA HIS A 115 -4.16 7.18 4.62
C HIS A 115 -4.83 6.29 5.66
N ARG A 116 -4.94 5.00 5.34
CA ARG A 116 -5.51 4.00 6.24
C ARG A 116 -4.37 3.38 7.03
N LEU A 117 -4.38 3.56 8.36
CA LEU A 117 -3.32 3.09 9.25
C LEU A 117 -3.91 2.28 10.40
N LEU A 118 -3.14 1.34 10.92
CA LEU A 118 -3.43 0.73 12.23
C LEU A 118 -3.16 1.73 13.34
N ALA A 119 -4.10 1.84 14.26
CA ALA A 119 -4.04 2.74 15.39
C ALA A 119 -4.66 2.10 16.64
N TYR A 120 -4.43 2.71 17.81
CA TYR A 120 -5.09 2.36 19.06
C TYR A 120 -5.45 3.63 19.86
N ASP A 121 -6.45 3.51 20.73
CA ASP A 121 -6.89 4.58 21.62
C ASP A 121 -6.34 4.31 23.03
N PRO A 122 -5.42 5.14 23.57
CA PRO A 122 -4.89 4.94 24.93
C PRO A 122 -5.92 5.23 26.03
N SER A 123 -7.09 5.79 25.68
CA SER A 123 -8.18 6.05 26.62
C SER A 123 -9.26 4.96 26.64
N ASP A 124 -9.17 3.99 25.72
CA ASP A 124 -10.12 2.88 25.60
C ASP A 124 -9.38 1.58 25.25
N ASP A 125 -8.87 0.91 26.28
CA ASP A 125 -8.16 -0.37 26.15
C ASP A 125 -9.03 -1.49 25.58
N CYS A 126 -10.36 -1.37 25.69
CA CYS A 126 -11.31 -2.38 25.20
C CYS A 126 -11.44 -2.36 23.67
N ALA A 127 -11.21 -1.22 23.02
CA ALA A 127 -11.29 -1.10 21.57
C ALA A 127 -10.15 -1.84 20.84
N GLY A 128 -9.01 -2.03 21.52
CA GLY A 128 -7.83 -2.68 20.95
C GLY A 128 -7.22 -1.93 19.77
N ILE A 129 -6.58 -2.67 18.86
CA ILE A 129 -5.99 -2.13 17.62
C ILE A 129 -7.03 -2.17 16.51
N PHE A 130 -7.21 -1.04 15.81
CA PHE A 130 -8.17 -0.91 14.72
C PHE A 130 -7.60 -0.11 13.54
N MET A 131 -8.22 -0.27 12.37
CA MET A 131 -7.90 0.54 11.18
C MET A 131 -8.68 1.85 11.22
N ASP A 132 -7.99 2.96 11.00
CA ASP A 132 -8.62 4.28 10.91
C ASP A 132 -8.03 5.10 9.75
N TRP A 133 -8.67 6.22 9.43
CA TRP A 133 -8.31 7.11 8.35
C TRP A 133 -7.70 8.40 8.89
N PHE A 134 -6.52 8.73 8.37
CA PHE A 134 -5.74 9.89 8.77
C PHE A 134 -5.42 10.76 7.56
N LEU A 135 -5.51 12.07 7.71
CA LEU A 135 -5.33 13.02 6.62
C LEU A 135 -3.89 13.53 6.60
N PHE A 136 -3.16 13.29 5.51
CA PHE A 136 -1.78 13.75 5.33
C PHE A 136 -1.61 14.59 4.04
N PRO A 137 -0.71 15.58 4.03
CA PRO A 137 -0.31 16.30 2.82
C PRO A 137 0.21 15.34 1.73
N SER A 138 -0.25 15.51 0.48
CA SER A 138 0.02 14.53 -0.58
C SER A 138 0.51 15.08 -1.92
N CYS A 139 0.12 16.29 -2.31
CA CYS A 139 0.62 16.91 -3.54
C CYS A 139 0.31 18.42 -3.57
N CYS A 140 0.98 19.12 -4.47
CA CYS A 140 0.79 20.54 -4.70
C CYS A 140 0.24 20.81 -6.10
N VAL A 141 -0.84 21.58 -6.17
CA VAL A 141 -1.48 21.89 -7.45
C VAL A 141 -1.60 23.39 -7.63
N CYS A 142 -1.33 23.85 -8.85
CA CYS A 142 -1.63 25.23 -9.22
C CYS A 142 -3.12 25.37 -9.50
N ARG A 143 -3.78 26.28 -8.79
CA ARG A 143 -5.23 26.54 -8.87
C ARG A 143 -5.46 28.00 -9.18
N CYS A 144 -6.24 28.28 -10.23
CA CYS A 144 -6.59 29.63 -10.63
C CYS A 144 -8.02 29.96 -10.19
N ASN A 145 -8.26 31.24 -9.92
CA ASN A 145 -9.61 31.77 -9.78
C ASN A 145 -10.39 31.56 -11.10
N PRO A 146 -11.69 31.28 -11.02
CA PRO A 146 -12.54 31.11 -12.20
C PRO A 146 -12.71 32.38 -13.01
#